data_AF-A0AAX0WQ07-F1
#
_entry.id   AF-A0AAX0WQ07-F1
#
_cell.length_a   1.000
_cell.length_b   1.000
_cell.length_c   1.000
_cell.angle_alpha   90.00
_cell.angle_beta   90.00
_cell.angle_gamma   90.00
#
_symmetry.space_group_name_H-M   'P 1'
#
loop_
_entity.id
_entity.type
_entity.pdbx_description
1 polymer ?
#
loop_
_entity_poly.entity_id
_entity_poly.type
_entity_poly.pdbx_seq_one_letter_code
_entity_poly.pdbx_strand_id
1 'polypeptide(L)'
;MFFPKTHEVKYGNTVKFLKTFPLEEFWRFFVERARYDYRETLYRFIYKQLTLVEGEELEKTSIETILNSELFQKLTLKEYKDLLKERGLNSSMFKFLNVDYKKSKKERLKDLLDKHQGWLGFESKEPGYLMGMTKGLCFILESIDNKRKLNVNLIEELHRLCMDKVKNTRENTKPGEFRSDNDVAAWDILPGGCETFEGLVENITYLAAIQGKYPTDMEMLFNKDEKLLMYASPKNNDSEIEIWTQKELGKRSYNAYVSFKNKNPEEIAKEIWAAAKEGKHVQYVTSENGGNLLSRIQEDCIQELESSLIKAKDKHEKLTAIFTFLKHVVLFHPFDDGVGRTYSMLLLQYLLMRENLMPVLLMDSNMIPGLSVQQLVGEYLRAEKEMEAIMEDPSYISSSKFVIANVDTTTLLKSKSSEEQTMFQNCLNLLKSTVEGLNMVADTQSAPEAANKSASRRSN
;
A
#
# COMPACT_ATOMS: atom_id res chain seq x y z
N MET A 1 38.17 6.57 -3.00
CA MET A 1 36.79 6.50 -2.49
C MET A 1 36.45 7.84 -1.86
N PHE A 2 35.74 8.70 -2.60
CA PHE A 2 35.15 9.91 -2.02
C PHE A 2 33.77 9.53 -1.50
N PHE A 3 33.61 9.41 -0.19
CA PHE A 3 32.27 9.37 0.39
C PHE A 3 31.69 10.78 0.27
N PRO A 4 30.58 11.00 -0.44
CA PRO A 4 29.92 12.30 -0.45
C PRO A 4 29.51 12.67 0.97
N LYS A 5 29.54 13.97 1.26
CA LYS A 5 29.05 14.55 2.52
C LYS A 5 27.70 13.90 2.87
N THR A 6 27.60 13.30 4.05
CA THR A 6 26.35 12.82 4.62
C THR A 6 25.31 13.94 4.52
N HIS A 7 24.21 13.72 3.80
CA HIS A 7 23.08 14.65 3.78
C HIS A 7 22.65 14.96 5.21
N GLU A 8 22.70 16.23 5.59
CA GLU A 8 22.21 16.69 6.87
C GLU A 8 20.68 16.68 6.82
N VAL A 9 20.06 15.68 7.45
CA VAL A 9 18.61 15.57 7.51
C VAL A 9 18.07 16.68 8.40
N LYS A 10 17.32 17.61 7.81
CA LYS A 10 16.52 18.59 8.57
C LYS A 10 15.24 17.87 9.00
N TYR A 11 14.87 17.87 10.27
CA TYR A 11 13.70 17.11 10.73
C TYR A 11 12.46 17.98 11.00
N GLY A 12 12.37 19.17 10.37
CA GLY A 12 11.31 20.14 10.69
C GLY A 12 9.89 19.59 10.53
N ASN A 13 9.61 18.93 9.41
CA ASN A 13 8.28 18.37 9.15
C ASN A 13 8.01 17.12 9.99
N THR A 14 8.99 16.23 10.14
CA THR A 14 8.86 15.02 10.95
C THR A 14 8.63 15.35 12.43
N VAL A 15 9.37 16.30 13.00
CA VAL A 15 9.19 16.73 14.39
C VAL A 15 7.85 17.44 14.58
N LYS A 16 7.44 18.30 13.62
CA LYS A 16 6.11 18.92 13.64
C LYS A 16 5.02 17.85 13.65
N PHE A 17 5.11 16.87 12.75
CA PHE A 17 4.18 15.76 12.67
C PHE A 17 4.08 15.00 13.99
N LEU A 18 5.21 14.55 14.55
CA LEU A 18 5.23 13.76 15.79
C LEU A 18 4.68 14.51 17.01
N LYS A 19 4.79 15.85 17.02
CA LYS A 19 4.26 16.68 18.11
C LYS A 19 2.77 16.98 18.00
N THR A 20 2.25 17.02 16.77
CA THR A 20 0.92 17.58 16.51
C THR A 20 -0.10 16.55 16.05
N PHE A 21 0.32 15.48 15.37
CA PHE A 21 -0.60 14.45 14.91
C PHE A 21 -1.24 13.71 16.11
N PRO A 22 -2.58 13.52 16.11
CA PRO A 22 -3.26 12.78 17.17
C PRO A 22 -2.89 11.29 17.08
N LEU A 23 -2.02 10.81 17.98
CA LEU A 23 -1.47 9.45 17.92
C LEU A 23 -2.55 8.36 18.02
N GLU A 24 -3.72 8.64 18.58
CA GLU A 24 -4.88 7.75 18.55
C GLU A 24 -5.40 7.49 17.12
N GLU A 25 -5.07 8.33 16.14
CA GLU A 25 -5.46 8.16 14.74
C GLU A 25 -4.36 7.46 13.91
N PHE A 26 -3.32 6.91 14.53
CA PHE A 26 -2.19 6.27 13.85
C PHE A 26 -2.61 5.16 12.87
N TRP A 27 -3.76 4.52 13.13
CA TRP A 27 -4.27 3.46 12.28
C TRP A 27 -4.62 3.90 10.87
N ARG A 28 -4.84 5.19 10.67
CA ARG A 28 -5.14 5.79 9.37
C ARG A 28 -3.98 5.74 8.38
N PHE A 29 -2.75 5.51 8.83
CA PHE A 29 -1.58 5.34 7.95
C PHE A 29 -1.57 4.00 7.23
N PHE A 30 -2.27 3.00 7.75
CA PHE A 30 -2.28 1.65 7.21
C PHE A 30 -3.68 1.11 6.94
N VAL A 31 -4.72 1.89 7.23
CA VAL A 31 -6.03 1.71 6.63
C VAL A 31 -6.16 2.77 5.55
N GLU A 32 -6.50 2.35 4.33
CA GLU A 32 -6.72 3.30 3.25
C GLU A 32 -8.01 4.08 3.47
N ARG A 33 -8.01 5.35 3.06
CA ARG A 33 -9.18 6.21 3.22
C ARG A 33 -10.42 5.68 2.51
N ALA A 34 -10.26 5.11 1.32
CA ALA A 34 -11.35 4.46 0.58
C ALA A 34 -11.96 3.26 1.34
N ARG A 35 -11.29 2.78 2.40
CA ARG A 35 -11.68 1.63 3.22
C ARG A 35 -11.88 1.98 4.70
N TYR A 36 -11.93 3.27 5.07
CA TYR A 36 -12.26 3.66 6.46
C TYR A 36 -13.65 3.22 6.87
N ASP A 37 -14.65 3.34 6.01
CA ASP A 37 -15.95 2.72 6.24
C ASP A 37 -16.43 2.07 4.95
N TYR A 38 -16.15 0.78 4.80
CA TYR A 38 -16.51 0.02 3.61
C TYR A 38 -17.92 -0.58 3.69
N ARG A 39 -18.66 -0.28 4.77
CA ARG A 39 -19.94 -0.93 5.05
C ARG A 39 -21.00 -0.57 4.03
N GLU A 40 -21.09 0.69 3.61
CA GLU A 40 -22.09 1.11 2.61
C GLU A 40 -21.97 0.30 1.32
N THR A 41 -20.75 0.16 0.78
CA THR A 41 -20.51 -0.66 -0.41
C THR A 41 -20.93 -2.11 -0.20
N LEU A 42 -20.61 -2.68 0.96
CA LEU A 42 -21.03 -4.04 1.29
C LEU A 42 -22.55 -4.16 1.45
N TYR A 43 -23.20 -3.23 2.13
CA TYR A 43 -24.64 -3.22 2.32
C TYR A 43 -25.35 -3.17 0.98
N ARG A 44 -24.94 -2.28 0.07
CA ARG A 44 -25.50 -2.19 -1.28
C ARG A 44 -25.27 -3.47 -2.08
N PHE A 45 -24.07 -4.05 -2.00
CA PHE A 45 -23.78 -5.31 -2.69
C PHE A 45 -24.65 -6.47 -2.19
N ILE A 46 -24.77 -6.63 -0.87
CA ILE A 46 -25.61 -7.66 -0.26
C ILE A 46 -27.07 -7.41 -0.59
N TYR A 47 -27.53 -6.16 -0.50
CA TYR A 47 -28.90 -5.78 -0.85
C TYR A 47 -29.21 -6.12 -2.30
N LYS A 48 -28.32 -5.80 -3.25
CA LYS A 48 -28.41 -6.24 -4.65
C LYS A 48 -28.60 -7.75 -4.77
N GLN A 49 -27.81 -8.56 -4.05
CA GLN A 49 -27.95 -10.02 -4.10
C GLN A 49 -29.29 -10.51 -3.49
N LEU A 50 -29.80 -9.81 -2.48
CA LEU A 50 -31.02 -10.14 -1.75
C LEU A 50 -32.31 -9.64 -2.41
N THR A 51 -32.28 -8.57 -3.21
CA THR A 51 -33.47 -8.00 -3.85
C THR A 51 -33.44 -8.10 -5.37
N LEU A 52 -32.28 -8.41 -5.96
CA LEU A 52 -32.02 -8.37 -7.40
C LEU A 52 -32.21 -6.98 -8.02
N VAL A 53 -32.25 -5.93 -7.19
CA VAL A 53 -32.25 -4.53 -7.63
C VAL A 53 -30.85 -4.16 -8.11
N GLU A 54 -30.76 -3.60 -9.32
CA GLU A 54 -29.48 -3.24 -9.94
C GLU A 54 -29.48 -1.80 -10.48
N GLY A 55 -28.28 -1.31 -10.81
CA GLY A 55 -28.09 -0.05 -11.52
C GLY A 55 -28.57 1.18 -10.74
N GLU A 56 -29.20 2.10 -11.45
CA GLU A 56 -29.61 3.42 -10.94
C GLU A 56 -30.60 3.32 -9.76
N GLU A 57 -31.41 2.26 -9.71
CA GLU A 57 -32.36 2.02 -8.61
C GLU A 57 -31.62 1.69 -7.29
N LEU A 58 -30.55 0.88 -7.37
CA LEU A 58 -29.72 0.57 -6.22
C LEU A 58 -29.00 1.81 -5.71
N GLU A 59 -28.52 2.67 -6.60
CA GLU A 59 -27.84 3.92 -6.24
C GLU A 59 -28.78 4.93 -5.57
N LYS A 60 -30.01 5.03 -6.05
CA LYS A 60 -31.07 5.90 -5.46
C LYS A 60 -31.60 5.38 -4.12
N THR A 61 -31.44 4.09 -3.83
CA THR A 61 -31.89 3.52 -2.57
C THR A 61 -31.03 4.08 -1.43
N SER A 62 -31.66 4.73 -0.45
CA SER A 62 -30.93 5.26 0.71
C SER A 62 -30.36 4.14 1.59
N ILE A 63 -29.24 4.41 2.25
CA ILE A 63 -28.64 3.44 3.19
C ILE A 63 -29.57 3.12 4.34
N GLU A 64 -30.34 4.10 4.81
CA GLU A 64 -31.36 3.89 5.83
C GLU A 64 -32.42 2.86 5.39
N THR A 65 -32.89 2.94 4.13
CA THR A 65 -33.82 1.94 3.58
C THR A 65 -33.20 0.56 3.52
N ILE A 66 -31.94 0.44 3.09
CA ILE A 66 -31.22 -0.84 3.04
C ILE A 66 -31.09 -1.42 4.46
N LEU A 67 -30.66 -0.60 5.41
CA LEU A 67 -30.45 -1.02 6.81
C LEU A 67 -31.77 -1.38 7.50
N ASN A 68 -32.86 -0.70 7.19
CA ASN A 68 -34.18 -0.99 7.78
C ASN A 68 -34.89 -2.17 7.09
N SER A 69 -34.31 -2.74 6.03
CA SER A 69 -34.84 -3.95 5.40
C SER A 69 -34.83 -5.11 6.39
N GLU A 70 -35.97 -5.79 6.54
CA GLU A 70 -36.09 -6.97 7.39
C GLU A 70 -35.10 -8.09 6.99
N LEU A 71 -34.83 -8.18 5.69
CA LEU A 71 -33.85 -9.11 5.11
C LEU A 71 -32.43 -8.85 5.61
N PHE A 72 -32.11 -7.63 6.02
CA PHE A 72 -30.77 -7.28 6.49
C PHE A 72 -30.63 -7.45 8.01
N GLN A 73 -31.69 -7.14 8.76
CA GLN A 73 -31.66 -7.11 10.23
C GLN A 73 -31.67 -8.49 10.89
N LYS A 74 -32.35 -9.48 10.27
CA LYS A 74 -32.59 -10.78 10.90
C LYS A 74 -31.72 -11.92 10.37
N LEU A 75 -31.12 -11.73 9.20
CA LEU A 75 -30.51 -12.80 8.45
C LEU A 75 -29.19 -13.26 9.09
N THR A 76 -29.12 -14.56 9.36
CA THR A 76 -27.89 -15.24 9.75
C THR A 76 -27.04 -15.58 8.53
N LEU A 77 -25.75 -15.84 8.74
CA LEU A 77 -24.86 -16.28 7.66
C LEU A 77 -25.32 -17.59 7.00
N LYS A 78 -25.96 -18.49 7.75
CA LYS A 78 -26.54 -19.71 7.19
C LYS A 78 -27.68 -19.38 6.23
N GLU A 79 -28.66 -18.61 6.68
CA GLU A 79 -29.83 -18.23 5.87
C GLU A 79 -29.38 -17.46 4.62
N TYR A 80 -28.37 -16.60 4.75
CA TYR A 80 -27.79 -15.91 3.60
C TYR A 80 -27.22 -16.87 2.56
N LYS A 81 -26.43 -17.85 3.00
CA LYS A 81 -25.83 -18.84 2.10
C LYS A 81 -26.90 -19.69 1.42
N ASP A 82 -27.93 -20.08 2.16
CA ASP A 82 -29.04 -20.87 1.63
C ASP A 82 -29.80 -20.06 0.56
N LEU A 83 -30.07 -18.77 0.80
CA LEU A 83 -30.67 -17.86 -0.19
C LEU A 83 -29.82 -17.68 -1.46
N LEU A 84 -28.50 -17.49 -1.31
CA LEU A 84 -27.61 -17.39 -2.48
C LEU A 84 -27.70 -18.66 -3.33
N LYS A 85 -27.71 -19.84 -2.69
CA LYS A 85 -27.82 -21.13 -3.37
C LYS A 85 -29.16 -21.29 -4.08
N GLU A 86 -30.26 -20.94 -3.43
CA GLU A 86 -31.62 -20.98 -4.01
C GLU A 86 -31.73 -20.12 -5.27
N ARG A 87 -30.98 -19.01 -5.32
CA ARG A 87 -30.96 -18.07 -6.45
C ARG A 87 -29.88 -18.35 -7.49
N GLY A 88 -29.11 -19.42 -7.32
CA GLY A 88 -27.98 -19.74 -8.22
C GLY A 88 -26.86 -18.69 -8.19
N LEU A 89 -26.77 -17.89 -7.12
CA LEU A 89 -25.74 -16.88 -6.94
C LEU A 89 -24.47 -17.49 -6.32
N ASN A 90 -23.31 -16.95 -6.69
CA ASN A 90 -22.04 -17.41 -6.15
C ASN A 90 -21.88 -17.00 -4.67
N SER A 91 -21.06 -17.76 -3.93
CA SER A 91 -20.74 -17.49 -2.53
C SER A 91 -19.39 -16.77 -2.37
N SER A 92 -18.92 -16.06 -3.40
CA SER A 92 -17.60 -15.40 -3.39
C SER A 92 -17.47 -14.39 -2.24
N MET A 93 -18.58 -13.79 -1.82
CA MET A 93 -18.64 -12.88 -0.68
C MET A 93 -18.14 -13.52 0.63
N PHE A 94 -18.43 -14.80 0.88
CA PHE A 94 -17.92 -15.48 2.07
C PHE A 94 -16.39 -15.58 2.07
N LYS A 95 -15.79 -15.73 0.89
CA LYS A 95 -14.33 -15.69 0.72
C LYS A 95 -13.80 -14.28 0.92
N PHE A 96 -14.47 -13.26 0.37
CA PHE A 96 -14.07 -11.85 0.54
C PHE A 96 -14.11 -11.39 2.00
N LEU A 97 -15.12 -11.80 2.75
CA LEU A 97 -15.30 -11.51 4.18
C LEU A 97 -14.44 -12.41 5.08
N ASN A 98 -13.71 -13.36 4.50
CA ASN A 98 -12.88 -14.34 5.20
C ASN A 98 -13.61 -15.06 6.37
N VAL A 99 -14.85 -15.49 6.12
CA VAL A 99 -15.69 -16.08 7.17
C VAL A 99 -15.38 -17.56 7.34
N ASP A 100 -15.03 -17.97 8.57
CA ASP A 100 -15.12 -19.37 8.98
C ASP A 100 -16.60 -19.76 9.15
N TYR A 101 -17.23 -20.11 8.02
CA TYR A 101 -18.66 -20.42 7.96
C TYR A 101 -19.08 -21.49 8.96
N LYS A 102 -18.20 -22.46 9.29
CA LYS A 102 -18.53 -23.53 10.23
C LYS A 102 -18.76 -22.99 11.64
N LYS A 103 -17.99 -21.98 12.04
CA LYS A 103 -18.10 -21.34 13.37
C LYS A 103 -19.15 -20.24 13.40
N SER A 104 -19.26 -19.45 12.33
CA SER A 104 -20.12 -18.25 12.31
C SER A 104 -21.52 -18.45 11.72
N LYS A 105 -21.96 -19.69 11.44
CA LYS A 105 -23.27 -19.94 10.80
C LYS A 105 -24.48 -19.29 11.48
N LYS A 106 -24.40 -19.04 12.80
CA LYS A 106 -25.46 -18.41 13.61
C LYS A 106 -25.27 -16.90 13.82
N GLU A 107 -24.12 -16.35 13.43
CA GLU A 107 -23.84 -14.92 13.50
C GLU A 107 -24.74 -14.18 12.51
N ARG A 108 -25.21 -12.98 12.87
CA ARG A 108 -26.00 -12.15 11.96
C ARG A 108 -25.09 -11.59 10.88
N LEU A 109 -25.60 -11.55 9.65
CA LEU A 109 -24.86 -10.98 8.52
C LEU A 109 -24.49 -9.52 8.80
N LYS A 110 -25.42 -8.73 9.36
CA LYS A 110 -25.17 -7.34 9.73
C LYS A 110 -23.99 -7.20 10.71
N ASP A 111 -23.93 -8.01 11.75
CA ASP A 111 -22.87 -7.92 12.78
C ASP A 111 -21.48 -8.18 12.17
N LEU A 112 -21.40 -9.06 11.16
CA LEU A 112 -20.18 -9.30 10.40
C LEU A 112 -19.81 -8.08 9.53
N LEU A 113 -20.78 -7.52 8.82
CA LEU A 113 -20.56 -6.38 7.93
C LEU A 113 -20.14 -5.13 8.71
N ASP A 114 -20.68 -4.95 9.91
CA ASP A 114 -20.37 -3.85 10.82
C ASP A 114 -18.91 -3.86 11.31
N LYS A 115 -18.17 -4.96 11.11
CA LYS A 115 -16.72 -5.02 11.39
C LYS A 115 -15.90 -4.25 10.37
N HIS A 116 -16.43 -3.88 9.20
CA HIS A 116 -15.69 -3.19 8.14
C HIS A 116 -15.61 -1.66 8.35
N GLN A 117 -15.25 -1.26 9.57
CA GLN A 117 -14.99 0.13 9.96
C GLN A 117 -13.59 0.28 10.55
N GLY A 118 -12.88 1.29 10.08
CA GLY A 118 -11.51 1.58 10.43
C GLY A 118 -10.61 0.35 10.29
N TRP A 119 -9.80 0.12 11.31
CA TRP A 119 -8.85 -1.00 11.37
C TRP A 119 -9.50 -2.36 11.65
N LEU A 120 -10.73 -2.41 12.16
CA LEU A 120 -11.38 -3.68 12.57
C LEU A 120 -11.61 -4.60 11.38
N GLY A 121 -11.91 -4.04 10.21
CA GLY A 121 -12.13 -4.84 9.00
C GLY A 121 -10.87 -5.55 8.54
N PHE A 122 -9.71 -4.94 8.78
CA PHE A 122 -8.40 -5.50 8.48
C PHE A 122 -8.00 -6.53 9.54
N GLU A 123 -8.15 -6.19 10.81
CA GLU A 123 -7.86 -7.10 11.93
C GLU A 123 -8.75 -8.34 11.92
N SER A 124 -10.03 -8.22 11.54
CA SER A 124 -10.93 -9.36 11.40
C SER A 124 -10.55 -10.26 10.22
N LYS A 125 -10.04 -9.69 9.12
CA LYS A 125 -9.60 -10.47 7.95
C LYS A 125 -8.28 -11.16 8.25
N GLU A 126 -7.36 -10.44 8.86
CA GLU A 126 -6.00 -10.88 9.14
C GLU A 126 -5.59 -10.55 10.58
N PRO A 127 -5.98 -11.39 11.56
CA PRO A 127 -5.66 -11.15 12.95
C PRO A 127 -4.16 -10.96 13.18
N GLY A 128 -3.79 -9.92 13.92
CA GLY A 128 -2.42 -9.45 14.11
C GLY A 128 -2.04 -8.25 13.22
N TYR A 129 -2.89 -7.88 12.25
CA TYR A 129 -2.63 -6.79 11.30
C TYR A 129 -2.28 -5.48 12.00
N LEU A 130 -3.12 -5.01 12.93
CA LEU A 130 -2.93 -3.70 13.57
C LEU A 130 -1.59 -3.65 14.31
N MET A 131 -1.29 -4.71 15.07
CA MET A 131 -0.05 -4.82 15.83
C MET A 131 1.18 -4.90 14.93
N GLY A 132 1.11 -5.66 13.83
CA GLY A 132 2.18 -5.74 12.82
C GLY A 132 2.49 -4.37 12.23
N MET A 133 1.47 -3.66 11.76
CA MET A 133 1.64 -2.31 11.20
C MET A 133 2.19 -1.30 12.22
N THR A 134 1.76 -1.41 13.48
CA THR A 134 2.27 -0.57 14.58
C THR A 134 3.77 -0.79 14.80
N LYS A 135 4.21 -2.05 14.85
CA LYS A 135 5.64 -2.37 14.98
C LYS A 135 6.46 -1.86 13.80
N GLY A 136 5.92 -1.99 12.59
CA GLY A 136 6.54 -1.43 11.39
C GLY A 136 6.69 0.10 11.46
N LEU A 137 5.65 0.80 11.93
CA LEU A 137 5.69 2.25 12.14
C LEU A 137 6.74 2.65 13.19
N CYS A 138 6.79 1.94 14.32
CA CYS A 138 7.80 2.19 15.35
C CYS A 138 9.22 1.99 14.81
N PHE A 139 9.43 0.90 14.07
CA PHE A 139 10.71 0.58 13.45
C PHE A 139 11.20 1.64 12.47
N ILE A 140 10.31 2.19 11.62
CA ILE A 140 10.73 3.26 10.69
C ILE A 140 11.08 4.55 11.43
N LEU A 141 10.37 4.90 12.50
CA LEU A 141 10.67 6.07 13.33
C LEU A 141 12.03 5.93 14.01
N GLU A 142 12.29 4.78 14.64
CA GLU A 142 13.59 4.46 15.23
C GLU A 142 14.70 4.43 14.18
N SER A 143 14.43 3.95 12.97
CA SER A 143 15.40 3.93 11.87
C SER A 143 15.78 5.35 11.42
N ILE A 144 14.82 6.28 11.43
CA ILE A 144 15.06 7.70 11.12
C ILE A 144 15.90 8.37 12.22
N ASP A 145 15.56 8.16 13.50
CA ASP A 145 16.30 8.72 14.64
C ASP A 145 17.75 8.20 14.66
N ASN A 146 17.93 6.91 14.37
CA ASN A 146 19.25 6.27 14.27
C ASN A 146 19.96 6.50 12.93
N LYS A 147 19.37 7.29 12.01
CA LYS A 147 19.94 7.58 10.67
C LYS A 147 20.36 6.32 9.91
N ARG A 148 19.58 5.24 10.03
CA ARG A 148 19.85 3.98 9.32
C ARG A 148 19.80 4.24 7.81
N LYS A 149 20.70 3.62 7.06
CA LYS A 149 20.69 3.69 5.60
C LYS A 149 19.61 2.77 5.05
N LEU A 150 18.95 3.20 3.98
CA LEU A 150 18.10 2.31 3.20
C LEU A 150 18.95 1.25 2.51
N ASN A 151 18.57 -0.01 2.68
CA ASN A 151 19.14 -1.17 2.02
C ASN A 151 18.09 -2.29 2.02
N VAL A 152 18.38 -3.39 1.34
CA VAL A 152 17.49 -4.56 1.26
C VAL A 152 17.15 -5.09 2.65
N ASN A 153 18.13 -5.25 3.54
CA ASN A 153 17.92 -5.77 4.89
C ASN A 153 16.93 -4.93 5.71
N LEU A 154 16.94 -3.61 5.55
CA LEU A 154 15.96 -2.72 6.23
C LEU A 154 14.53 -3.01 5.73
N ILE A 155 14.37 -3.25 4.43
CA ILE A 155 13.07 -3.55 3.81
C ILE A 155 12.58 -4.94 4.23
N GLU A 156 13.46 -5.94 4.24
CA GLU A 156 13.17 -7.28 4.75
C GLU A 156 12.80 -7.25 6.23
N GLU A 157 13.52 -6.48 7.05
CA GLU A 157 13.20 -6.31 8.46
C GLU A 157 11.84 -5.63 8.67
N LEU A 158 11.55 -4.59 7.88
CA LEU A 158 10.24 -3.92 7.89
C LEU A 158 9.11 -4.89 7.52
N HIS A 159 9.28 -5.68 6.46
CA HIS A 159 8.31 -6.69 6.03
C HIS A 159 8.11 -7.77 7.10
N ARG A 160 9.20 -8.24 7.71
CA ARG A 160 9.15 -9.20 8.82
C ARG A 160 8.31 -8.67 9.96
N LEU A 161 8.52 -7.43 10.39
CA LEU A 161 7.81 -6.85 11.52
C LEU A 161 6.31 -6.64 11.25
N CYS A 162 5.94 -6.30 10.01
CA CYS A 162 4.54 -6.07 9.67
C CYS A 162 3.74 -7.35 9.39
N MET A 163 4.43 -8.46 9.07
CA MET A 163 3.80 -9.76 8.77
C MET A 163 3.97 -10.81 9.87
N ASP A 164 4.94 -10.64 10.78
CA ASP A 164 5.15 -11.57 11.89
C ASP A 164 3.88 -11.69 12.75
N LYS A 165 3.39 -12.94 12.88
CA LYS A 165 2.16 -13.33 13.60
C LYS A 165 0.84 -12.83 13.00
N VAL A 166 0.86 -12.24 11.81
CA VAL A 166 -0.37 -11.96 11.06
C VAL A 166 -0.92 -13.28 10.54
N LYS A 167 -2.20 -13.53 10.78
CA LYS A 167 -2.90 -14.76 10.38
C LYS A 167 -3.66 -14.54 9.07
N ASN A 168 -3.99 -15.65 8.41
CA ASN A 168 -4.74 -15.65 7.14
C ASN A 168 -4.03 -14.92 5.99
N THR A 169 -2.71 -14.79 6.07
CA THR A 169 -1.86 -14.43 4.92
C THR A 169 -1.84 -15.59 3.93
N ARG A 170 -1.26 -15.38 2.75
CA ARG A 170 -1.03 -16.48 1.79
C ARG A 170 -0.21 -17.62 2.43
N GLU A 171 -0.50 -18.87 2.04
CA GLU A 171 0.04 -20.08 2.69
C GLU A 171 1.58 -20.16 2.67
N ASN A 172 2.22 -19.57 1.66
CA ASN A 172 3.67 -19.59 1.49
C ASN A 172 4.38 -18.35 2.05
N THR A 173 3.65 -17.39 2.63
CA THR A 173 4.25 -16.13 3.10
C THR A 173 5.31 -16.39 4.16
N LYS A 174 6.55 -15.97 3.87
CA LYS A 174 7.66 -15.95 4.82
C LYS A 174 7.98 -14.50 5.22
N PRO A 175 7.60 -14.07 6.44
CA PRO A 175 7.88 -12.71 6.90
C PRO A 175 9.37 -12.37 6.83
N GLY A 176 9.69 -11.33 6.06
CA GLY A 176 11.06 -10.85 5.85
C GLY A 176 11.88 -11.54 4.76
N GLU A 177 11.32 -12.50 4.03
CA GLU A 177 12.02 -13.15 2.92
C GLU A 177 11.33 -12.81 1.61
N PHE A 178 12.11 -12.45 0.59
CA PHE A 178 11.60 -12.38 -0.78
C PHE A 178 11.07 -13.73 -1.25
N ARG A 179 10.22 -13.69 -2.27
CA ARG A 179 9.67 -14.91 -2.90
C ARG A 179 10.81 -15.81 -3.36
N SER A 180 10.59 -17.13 -3.27
CA SER A 180 11.58 -18.11 -3.67
C SER A 180 11.62 -18.31 -5.20
N ASP A 181 12.72 -18.88 -5.70
CA ASP A 181 12.86 -19.23 -7.12
C ASP A 181 11.65 -20.07 -7.61
N ASN A 182 11.17 -19.76 -8.82
CA ASN A 182 9.96 -20.31 -9.47
C ASN A 182 8.62 -19.90 -8.86
N ASP A 183 8.59 -19.10 -7.79
CA ASP A 183 7.33 -18.52 -7.34
C ASP A 183 6.85 -17.45 -8.32
N VAL A 184 5.55 -17.40 -8.55
CA VAL A 184 4.90 -16.50 -9.51
C VAL A 184 3.93 -15.61 -8.77
N ALA A 185 4.13 -14.30 -8.87
CA ALA A 185 3.15 -13.31 -8.44
C ALA A 185 2.45 -12.72 -9.66
N ALA A 186 1.15 -12.48 -9.51
CA ALA A 186 0.34 -11.78 -10.50
C ALA A 186 -0.67 -10.85 -9.82
N TRP A 187 -0.95 -9.73 -10.46
CA TRP A 187 -1.99 -8.78 -10.05
C TRP A 187 -2.60 -8.10 -11.26
N ASP A 188 -3.88 -7.76 -11.10
CA ASP A 188 -4.75 -7.37 -12.18
C ASP A 188 -4.59 -5.89 -12.54
N ILE A 189 -4.77 -5.57 -13.82
CA ILE A 189 -4.94 -4.21 -14.32
C ILE A 189 -6.45 -3.95 -14.41
N LEU A 190 -6.95 -3.05 -13.56
CA LEU A 190 -8.38 -2.76 -13.42
C LEU A 190 -8.68 -1.31 -13.79
N PRO A 191 -9.13 -1.03 -15.04
CA PRO A 191 -9.55 0.31 -15.43
C PRO A 191 -10.69 0.83 -14.56
N GLY A 192 -10.62 2.12 -14.20
CA GLY A 192 -11.59 2.76 -13.29
C GLY A 192 -11.29 2.54 -11.80
N GLY A 193 -10.27 1.75 -11.46
CA GLY A 193 -9.64 1.73 -10.15
C GLY A 193 -8.46 2.70 -10.07
N CYS A 194 -7.38 2.26 -9.43
CA CYS A 194 -6.16 3.06 -9.23
C CYS A 194 -5.13 2.90 -10.36
N GLU A 195 -5.59 2.48 -11.54
CA GLU A 195 -4.79 2.25 -12.75
C GLU A 195 -5.11 3.31 -13.80
N THR A 196 -4.09 3.81 -14.51
CA THR A 196 -4.26 4.77 -15.61
C THR A 196 -3.53 4.32 -16.87
N PHE A 197 -3.94 4.86 -18.01
CA PHE A 197 -3.25 4.62 -19.28
C PHE A 197 -1.79 5.13 -19.21
N GLU A 198 -1.59 6.31 -18.64
CA GLU A 198 -0.26 6.91 -18.47
C GLU A 198 0.63 6.06 -17.55
N GLY A 199 0.06 5.51 -16.47
CA GLY A 199 0.79 4.60 -15.57
C GLY A 199 1.18 3.29 -16.25
N LEU A 200 0.34 2.74 -17.13
CA LEU A 200 0.65 1.57 -17.95
C LEU A 200 1.76 1.86 -18.97
N VAL A 201 1.70 3.00 -19.67
CA VAL A 201 2.75 3.44 -20.60
C VAL A 201 4.10 3.57 -19.89
N GLU A 202 4.10 4.16 -18.70
CA GLU A 202 5.31 4.32 -17.89
C GLU A 202 5.86 2.96 -17.43
N ASN A 203 5.00 2.03 -17.00
CA ASN A 203 5.41 0.66 -16.67
C ASN A 203 6.04 -0.04 -17.88
N ILE A 204 5.42 0.00 -19.06
CA ILE A 204 5.96 -0.63 -20.27
C ILE A 204 7.30 0.01 -20.68
N THR A 205 7.43 1.32 -20.52
CA THR A 205 8.69 2.04 -20.78
C THR A 205 9.79 1.58 -19.84
N TYR A 206 9.48 1.42 -18.55
CA TYR A 206 10.42 0.87 -17.57
C TYR A 206 10.83 -0.56 -17.93
N LEU A 207 9.87 -1.44 -18.22
CA LEU A 207 10.14 -2.83 -18.63
C LEU A 207 11.03 -2.90 -19.88
N ALA A 208 10.80 -2.06 -20.88
CA ALA A 208 11.66 -1.95 -22.05
C ALA A 208 13.10 -1.54 -21.71
N ALA A 209 13.28 -0.65 -20.73
CA ALA A 209 14.59 -0.15 -20.32
C ALA A 209 15.41 -1.18 -19.53
N ILE A 210 14.75 -2.01 -18.72
CA ILE A 210 15.43 -3.03 -17.91
C ILE A 210 15.55 -4.39 -18.61
N GLN A 211 14.84 -4.60 -19.73
CA GLN A 211 14.83 -5.90 -20.40
C GLN A 211 16.23 -6.40 -20.77
N GLY A 212 16.61 -7.52 -20.14
CA GLY A 212 17.91 -8.17 -20.30
C GLY A 212 19.02 -7.51 -19.47
N LYS A 213 18.67 -6.64 -18.52
CA LYS A 213 19.63 -6.03 -17.58
C LYS A 213 20.06 -7.04 -16.52
N TYR A 214 19.16 -7.91 -16.07
CA TYR A 214 19.42 -8.86 -15.00
C TYR A 214 19.63 -10.27 -15.56
N PRO A 215 20.87 -10.77 -15.61
CA PRO A 215 21.14 -12.09 -16.16
C PRO A 215 20.51 -13.17 -15.29
N THR A 216 19.95 -14.19 -15.93
CA THR A 216 19.45 -15.38 -15.23
C THR A 216 20.61 -16.18 -14.64
N ASP A 217 20.36 -16.97 -13.60
CA ASP A 217 21.38 -17.84 -12.99
C ASP A 217 21.99 -18.83 -13.99
N MET A 218 21.19 -19.28 -14.97
CA MET A 218 21.67 -20.11 -16.08
C MET A 218 22.71 -19.35 -16.92
N GLU A 219 22.49 -18.08 -17.22
CA GLU A 219 23.48 -17.24 -17.91
C GLU A 219 24.73 -17.02 -17.05
N MET A 220 24.59 -16.86 -15.73
CA MET A 220 25.74 -16.75 -14.83
C MET A 220 26.54 -18.06 -14.70
N LEU A 221 25.88 -19.21 -14.76
CA LEU A 221 26.51 -20.54 -14.79
C LEU A 221 27.22 -20.79 -16.12
N PHE A 222 26.58 -20.44 -17.24
CA PHE A 222 27.19 -20.60 -18.57
C PHE A 222 28.35 -19.63 -18.80
N ASN A 223 28.33 -18.43 -18.21
CA ASN A 223 29.46 -17.49 -18.27
C ASN A 223 30.73 -18.01 -17.57
N LYS A 224 30.64 -19.06 -16.74
CA LYS A 224 31.80 -19.68 -16.08
C LYS A 224 32.42 -20.83 -16.89
N ASP A 225 31.76 -21.32 -17.93
CA ASP A 225 32.27 -22.39 -18.80
C ASP A 225 32.24 -21.94 -20.26
N GLU A 226 33.43 -21.70 -20.83
CA GLU A 226 33.60 -21.28 -22.23
C GLU A 226 32.93 -22.23 -23.24
N LYS A 227 32.76 -23.51 -22.89
CA LYS A 227 32.07 -24.49 -23.75
C LYS A 227 30.56 -24.38 -23.70
N LEU A 228 30.01 -23.70 -22.70
CA LEU A 228 28.57 -23.50 -22.55
C LEU A 228 28.10 -22.10 -22.96
N LEU A 229 29.03 -21.20 -23.33
CA LEU A 229 28.72 -19.88 -23.92
C LEU A 229 27.76 -19.96 -25.13
N MET A 230 27.80 -21.06 -25.90
CA MET A 230 26.88 -21.27 -27.02
C MET A 230 25.43 -21.50 -26.58
N TYR A 231 25.20 -21.93 -25.34
CA TYR A 231 23.91 -22.06 -24.69
C TYR A 231 23.54 -20.83 -23.83
N ALA A 232 24.52 -19.97 -23.55
CA ALA A 232 24.35 -18.64 -22.94
C ALA A 232 23.76 -17.61 -23.92
N SER A 233 22.96 -18.06 -24.90
CA SER A 233 22.05 -17.12 -25.55
C SER A 233 21.03 -16.77 -24.47
N PRO A 234 21.00 -15.52 -23.96
CA PRO A 234 20.01 -15.15 -22.97
C PRO A 234 18.66 -15.55 -23.55
N LYS A 235 17.86 -16.32 -22.81
CA LYS A 235 16.54 -16.77 -23.29
C LYS A 235 15.83 -15.56 -23.92
N ASN A 236 15.85 -15.50 -25.25
CA ASN A 236 15.42 -14.41 -26.12
C ASN A 236 15.02 -13.06 -25.46
N ASN A 237 15.89 -12.37 -24.71
CA ASN A 237 15.58 -11.05 -24.15
C ASN A 237 14.17 -10.95 -23.49
N ASP A 238 13.59 -11.99 -22.91
CA ASP A 238 12.26 -11.82 -22.32
C ASP A 238 12.34 -10.88 -21.11
N SER A 239 11.31 -10.06 -20.92
CA SER A 239 11.16 -9.12 -19.82
C SER A 239 11.02 -9.88 -18.50
N GLU A 240 11.59 -9.33 -17.44
CA GLU A 240 11.51 -9.89 -16.09
C GLU A 240 10.06 -9.88 -15.55
N ILE A 241 9.19 -9.09 -16.16
CA ILE A 241 7.75 -9.04 -15.93
C ILE A 241 7.03 -9.18 -17.27
N GLU A 242 6.07 -10.09 -17.32
CA GLU A 242 5.18 -10.28 -18.45
C GLU A 242 3.85 -9.56 -18.21
N ILE A 243 3.16 -9.17 -19.28
CA ILE A 243 1.76 -8.71 -19.19
C ILE A 243 0.87 -9.71 -19.91
N TRP A 244 -0.10 -10.29 -19.22
CA TRP A 244 -1.01 -11.29 -19.78
C TRP A 244 -2.37 -10.66 -20.04
N THR A 245 -2.83 -10.75 -21.29
CA THR A 245 -4.14 -10.25 -21.72
C THR A 245 -5.01 -11.42 -22.15
N GLN A 246 -6.20 -11.54 -21.56
CA GLN A 246 -7.16 -12.58 -21.90
C GLN A 246 -7.58 -12.48 -23.38
N LYS A 247 -7.48 -13.59 -24.12
CA LYS A 247 -7.81 -13.68 -25.55
C LYS A 247 -9.30 -13.50 -25.79
N GLU A 248 -10.12 -14.19 -24.99
CA GLU A 248 -11.57 -14.21 -25.09
C GLU A 248 -12.21 -14.00 -23.72
N LEU A 249 -13.19 -13.10 -23.64
CA LEU A 249 -13.84 -12.72 -22.41
C LEU A 249 -14.40 -13.95 -21.67
N GLY A 250 -14.03 -14.09 -20.40
CA GLY A 250 -14.46 -15.21 -19.54
C GLY A 250 -13.72 -16.54 -19.77
N LYS A 251 -12.81 -16.66 -20.74
CA LYS A 251 -12.00 -17.88 -20.97
C LYS A 251 -10.60 -17.75 -20.37
N ARG A 252 -10.06 -18.84 -19.83
CA ARG A 252 -8.70 -18.89 -19.27
C ARG A 252 -7.63 -19.09 -20.35
N SER A 253 -7.61 -18.24 -21.36
CA SER A 253 -6.61 -18.24 -22.43
C SER A 253 -6.04 -16.84 -22.58
N TYR A 254 -4.71 -16.72 -22.66
CA TYR A 254 -4.01 -15.43 -22.60
C TYR A 254 -3.03 -15.27 -23.77
N ASN A 255 -2.85 -14.01 -24.19
CA ASN A 255 -1.69 -13.53 -24.93
C ASN A 255 -0.69 -12.99 -23.89
N ALA A 256 0.56 -13.43 -23.95
CA ALA A 256 1.62 -12.92 -23.08
C ALA A 256 2.49 -11.92 -23.85
N TYR A 257 2.62 -10.72 -23.32
CA TYR A 257 3.57 -9.70 -23.74
C TYR A 257 4.85 -9.90 -22.93
N VAL A 258 5.85 -10.51 -23.56
CA VAL A 258 7.13 -10.90 -22.91
C VAL A 258 8.31 -10.05 -23.36
N SER A 259 8.14 -9.12 -24.31
CA SER A 259 9.25 -8.32 -24.85
C SER A 259 8.76 -6.94 -25.30
N PHE A 260 9.48 -5.90 -24.86
CA PHE A 260 9.15 -4.47 -24.93
C PHE A 260 10.26 -3.60 -25.57
N LYS A 261 11.54 -3.99 -25.49
CA LYS A 261 12.74 -3.18 -25.89
C LYS A 261 12.73 -2.57 -27.30
N ASN A 262 12.03 -3.21 -28.25
CA ASN A 262 11.97 -2.78 -29.66
C ASN A 262 10.56 -2.39 -30.11
N LYS A 263 9.64 -2.15 -29.17
CA LYS A 263 8.26 -1.80 -29.46
C LYS A 263 7.98 -0.39 -28.96
N ASN A 264 7.02 0.29 -29.58
CA ASN A 264 6.54 1.56 -29.06
C ASN A 264 5.69 1.30 -27.79
N PRO A 265 6.08 1.81 -26.61
CA PRO A 265 5.34 1.59 -25.37
C PRO A 265 3.88 2.03 -25.45
N GLU A 266 3.59 3.14 -26.13
CA GLU A 266 2.22 3.65 -26.26
C GLU A 266 1.33 2.74 -27.08
N GLU A 267 1.84 2.14 -28.16
CA GLU A 267 1.05 1.23 -29.00
C GLU A 267 0.70 -0.06 -28.25
N ILE A 268 1.66 -0.63 -27.51
CA ILE A 268 1.40 -1.80 -26.67
C ILE A 268 0.40 -1.45 -25.56
N ALA A 269 0.59 -0.30 -24.90
CA ALA A 269 -0.31 0.17 -23.86
C ALA A 269 -1.73 0.33 -24.41
N LYS A 270 -1.91 0.86 -25.62
CA LYS A 270 -3.24 1.04 -26.25
C LYS A 270 -3.95 -0.30 -26.40
N GLU A 271 -3.27 -1.33 -26.88
CA GLU A 271 -3.85 -2.67 -27.04
C GLU A 271 -4.27 -3.28 -25.69
N ILE A 272 -3.37 -3.26 -24.71
CA ILE A 272 -3.60 -3.83 -23.38
C ILE A 272 -4.72 -3.07 -22.66
N TRP A 273 -4.71 -1.74 -22.73
CA TRP A 273 -5.71 -0.88 -22.10
C TRP A 273 -7.08 -1.02 -22.73
N ALA A 274 -7.15 -1.18 -24.06
CA ALA A 274 -8.41 -1.45 -24.76
C ALA A 274 -9.01 -2.79 -24.30
N ALA A 275 -8.19 -3.84 -24.19
CA ALA A 275 -8.64 -5.13 -23.70
C ALA A 275 -9.18 -5.04 -22.26
N ALA A 276 -8.48 -4.35 -21.38
CA ALA A 276 -8.92 -4.15 -20.00
C ALA A 276 -10.26 -3.38 -19.94
N LYS A 277 -10.44 -2.35 -20.77
CA LYS A 277 -11.70 -1.58 -20.87
C LYS A 277 -12.87 -2.40 -21.44
N GLU A 278 -12.58 -3.39 -22.27
CA GLU A 278 -13.57 -4.38 -22.74
C GLU A 278 -13.95 -5.41 -21.66
N GLY A 279 -13.38 -5.29 -20.45
CA GLY A 279 -13.62 -6.21 -19.34
C GLY A 279 -12.83 -7.51 -19.42
N LYS A 280 -11.88 -7.64 -20.37
CA LYS A 280 -10.98 -8.78 -20.42
C LYS A 280 -10.05 -8.75 -19.21
N HIS A 281 -9.74 -9.93 -18.69
CA HIS A 281 -8.78 -10.06 -17.61
C HIS A 281 -7.37 -9.73 -18.12
N VAL A 282 -6.72 -8.75 -17.48
CA VAL A 282 -5.35 -8.33 -17.76
C VAL A 282 -4.57 -8.32 -16.46
N GLN A 283 -3.36 -8.84 -16.45
CA GLN A 283 -2.52 -8.92 -15.25
C GLN A 283 -1.04 -8.77 -15.58
N TYR A 284 -0.28 -8.17 -14.67
CA TYR A 284 1.17 -8.32 -14.64
C TYR A 284 1.51 -9.68 -14.04
N VAL A 285 2.57 -10.32 -14.54
CA VAL A 285 3.06 -11.62 -14.08
C VAL A 285 4.56 -11.55 -13.92
N THR A 286 5.07 -11.91 -12.75
CA THR A 286 6.50 -11.85 -12.41
C THR A 286 6.94 -13.15 -11.76
N SER A 287 8.18 -13.56 -12.05
CA SER A 287 8.79 -14.78 -11.55
C SER A 287 10.21 -14.51 -11.04
N GLU A 288 10.63 -15.20 -9.97
CA GLU A 288 11.98 -15.05 -9.41
C GLU A 288 13.01 -15.93 -10.12
N ASN A 289 12.92 -16.06 -11.44
CA ASN A 289 13.66 -17.06 -12.23
C ASN A 289 15.16 -16.72 -12.42
N GLY A 290 15.91 -16.45 -11.35
CA GLY A 290 17.32 -16.10 -11.46
C GLY A 290 18.07 -15.78 -10.16
N GLY A 291 17.92 -16.61 -9.12
CA GLY A 291 18.84 -16.68 -7.97
C GLY A 291 19.18 -15.34 -7.34
N ASN A 292 18.21 -14.76 -6.64
CA ASN A 292 18.24 -13.43 -6.04
C ASN A 292 18.02 -12.27 -7.04
N LEU A 293 17.21 -12.49 -8.08
CA LEU A 293 16.81 -11.44 -9.01
C LEU A 293 16.12 -10.28 -8.26
N LEU A 294 15.19 -10.56 -7.37
CA LEU A 294 14.51 -9.55 -6.55
C LEU A 294 15.51 -8.74 -5.71
N SER A 295 16.49 -9.37 -5.08
CA SER A 295 17.51 -8.64 -4.30
C SER A 295 18.33 -7.69 -5.16
N ARG A 296 18.77 -8.13 -6.36
CA ARG A 296 19.53 -7.27 -7.29
C ARG A 296 18.70 -6.08 -7.78
N ILE A 297 17.43 -6.31 -8.14
CA ILE A 297 16.52 -5.23 -8.54
C ILE A 297 16.35 -4.22 -7.41
N GLN A 298 16.18 -4.68 -6.18
CA GLN A 298 16.03 -3.81 -5.01
C GLN A 298 17.29 -2.98 -4.78
N GLU A 299 18.47 -3.59 -4.83
CA GLU A 299 19.75 -2.89 -4.70
C GLU A 299 19.93 -1.82 -5.79
N ASP A 300 19.66 -2.17 -7.04
CA ASP A 300 19.75 -1.24 -8.17
C ASP A 300 18.77 -0.07 -8.02
N CYS A 301 17.51 -0.36 -7.69
CA CYS A 301 16.49 0.66 -7.48
C CYS A 301 16.82 1.57 -6.29
N ILE A 302 17.40 1.04 -5.21
CA ILE A 302 17.89 1.83 -4.07
C ILE A 302 19.05 2.74 -4.50
N GLN A 303 20.01 2.22 -5.28
CA GLN A 303 21.13 3.03 -5.78
C GLN A 303 20.65 4.17 -6.70
N GLU A 304 19.68 3.90 -7.57
CA GLU A 304 19.04 4.89 -8.44
C GLU A 304 18.29 5.95 -7.61
N LEU A 305 17.55 5.54 -6.58
CA LEU A 305 16.87 6.45 -5.64
C LEU A 305 17.88 7.39 -4.96
N GLU A 306 18.90 6.84 -4.30
CA GLU A 306 19.89 7.62 -3.55
C GLU A 306 20.64 8.59 -4.49
N SER A 307 21.00 8.13 -5.68
CA SER A 307 21.63 8.97 -6.71
C SER A 307 20.72 10.12 -7.16
N SER A 308 19.41 9.86 -7.26
CA SER A 308 18.42 10.86 -7.67
C SER A 308 18.14 11.87 -6.55
N LEU A 309 18.03 11.41 -5.29
CA LEU A 309 17.83 12.28 -4.14
C LEU A 309 19.01 13.23 -3.89
N ILE A 310 20.25 12.78 -4.10
CA ILE A 310 21.45 13.65 -4.02
C ILE A 310 21.40 14.78 -5.05
N LYS A 311 20.84 14.51 -6.23
CA LYS A 311 20.74 15.49 -7.33
C LYS A 311 19.51 16.38 -7.23
N ALA A 312 18.48 15.95 -6.50
CA ALA A 312 17.22 16.65 -6.37
C ALA A 312 17.41 18.00 -5.65
N LYS A 313 16.91 19.06 -6.28
CA LYS A 313 17.02 20.45 -5.82
C LYS A 313 15.78 20.93 -5.09
N ASP A 314 14.64 20.31 -5.36
CA ASP A 314 13.35 20.71 -4.80
C ASP A 314 12.49 19.52 -4.36
N LYS A 315 11.33 19.85 -3.76
CA LYS A 315 10.34 18.89 -3.28
C LYS A 315 9.85 17.97 -4.41
N HIS A 316 9.61 18.52 -5.59
CA HIS A 316 9.01 17.79 -6.72
C HIS A 316 9.99 16.74 -7.26
N GLU A 317 11.25 17.10 -7.45
CA GLU A 317 12.31 16.17 -7.85
C GLU A 317 12.52 15.05 -6.81
N LYS A 318 12.47 15.37 -5.51
CA LYS A 318 12.54 14.35 -4.44
C LYS A 318 11.37 13.38 -4.47
N LEU A 319 10.15 13.90 -4.59
CA LEU A 319 8.94 13.07 -4.68
C LEU A 319 8.96 12.20 -5.93
N THR A 320 9.42 12.75 -7.06
CA THR A 320 9.59 11.99 -8.31
C THR A 320 10.54 10.82 -8.08
N ALA A 321 11.71 11.05 -7.47
CA ALA A 321 12.66 9.98 -7.15
C ALA A 321 12.05 8.90 -6.23
N ILE A 322 11.35 9.30 -5.16
CA ILE A 322 10.70 8.39 -4.20
C ILE A 322 9.62 7.53 -4.90
N PHE A 323 8.73 8.15 -5.67
CA PHE A 323 7.64 7.42 -6.33
C PHE A 323 8.12 6.56 -7.49
N THR A 324 9.15 6.99 -8.24
CA THR A 324 9.81 6.14 -9.24
C THR A 324 10.35 4.86 -8.58
N PHE A 325 11.09 5.02 -7.48
CA PHE A 325 11.60 3.88 -6.71
C PHE A 325 10.48 2.93 -6.28
N LEU A 326 9.47 3.44 -5.57
CA LEU A 326 8.37 2.64 -5.04
C LEU A 326 7.59 1.93 -6.16
N LYS A 327 7.31 2.61 -7.27
CA LYS A 327 6.61 2.04 -8.42
C LYS A 327 7.40 0.88 -9.01
N HIS A 328 8.69 1.07 -9.26
CA HIS A 328 9.54 0.03 -9.83
C HIS A 328 9.61 -1.20 -8.92
N VAL A 329 9.87 -1.05 -7.62
CA VAL A 329 10.01 -2.19 -6.71
C VAL A 329 8.69 -2.90 -6.44
N VAL A 330 7.57 -2.18 -6.34
CA VAL A 330 6.23 -2.79 -6.16
C VAL A 330 5.82 -3.55 -7.41
N LEU A 331 6.21 -3.10 -8.60
CA LEU A 331 5.93 -3.80 -9.85
C LEU A 331 6.53 -5.21 -9.89
N PHE A 332 7.58 -5.52 -9.12
CA PHE A 332 8.12 -6.90 -9.04
C PHE A 332 7.44 -7.78 -8.00
N HIS A 333 6.56 -7.20 -7.19
CA HIS A 333 5.83 -7.88 -6.13
C HIS A 333 6.74 -8.81 -5.31
N PRO A 334 7.80 -8.28 -4.65
CA PRO A 334 8.96 -9.05 -4.20
C PRO A 334 8.68 -10.00 -3.03
N PHE A 335 7.55 -9.84 -2.35
CA PHE A 335 7.09 -10.70 -1.27
C PHE A 335 5.84 -11.47 -1.69
N ASP A 336 5.59 -12.64 -1.10
CA ASP A 336 4.38 -13.43 -1.40
C ASP A 336 3.09 -12.69 -1.06
N ASP A 337 3.15 -11.91 0.02
CA ASP A 337 2.08 -11.09 0.58
C ASP A 337 2.70 -9.86 1.27
N GLY A 338 1.90 -8.92 1.75
CA GLY A 338 2.40 -7.78 2.53
C GLY A 338 3.16 -6.70 1.75
N VAL A 339 3.18 -6.76 0.40
CA VAL A 339 3.86 -5.76 -0.45
C VAL A 339 3.29 -4.36 -0.22
N GLY A 340 1.97 -4.18 -0.25
CA GLY A 340 1.33 -2.87 -0.02
C GLY A 340 1.61 -2.30 1.39
N ARG A 341 1.63 -3.16 2.41
CA ARG A 341 1.98 -2.75 3.79
C ARG A 341 3.40 -2.25 3.88
N THR A 342 4.31 -2.99 3.28
CA THR A 342 5.75 -2.73 3.37
C THR A 342 6.10 -1.49 2.56
N TYR A 343 5.80 -1.46 1.26
CA TYR A 343 6.25 -0.41 0.37
C TYR A 343 5.33 0.80 0.39
N SER A 344 4.04 0.58 0.13
CA SER A 344 3.09 1.68 -0.07
C SER A 344 2.71 2.39 1.23
N MET A 345 2.54 1.65 2.34
CA MET A 345 2.06 2.22 3.59
C MET A 345 3.18 2.63 4.55
N LEU A 346 4.26 1.86 4.69
CA LEU A 346 5.31 2.12 5.69
C LEU A 346 6.59 2.69 5.09
N LEU A 347 7.15 2.07 4.06
CA LEU A 347 8.40 2.52 3.44
C LEU A 347 8.23 3.90 2.80
N LEU A 348 7.07 4.18 2.18
CA LEU A 348 6.76 5.53 1.73
C LEU A 348 6.89 6.56 2.86
N GLN A 349 6.30 6.31 4.03
CA GLN A 349 6.36 7.25 5.16
C GLN A 349 7.78 7.41 5.68
N TYR A 350 8.55 6.32 5.72
CA TYR A 350 9.97 6.34 6.03
C TYR A 350 10.74 7.27 5.09
N LEU A 351 10.57 7.10 3.77
CA LEU A 351 11.25 7.90 2.75
C LEU A 351 10.85 9.37 2.83
N LEU A 352 9.56 9.66 3.02
CA LEU A 352 9.07 11.02 3.18
C LEU A 352 9.71 11.70 4.40
N MET A 353 9.62 11.07 5.58
CA MET A 353 10.19 11.63 6.81
C MET A 353 11.71 11.77 6.75
N ARG A 354 12.42 10.80 6.16
CA ARG A 354 13.87 10.84 5.97
C ARG A 354 14.29 12.03 5.11
N GLU A 355 13.49 12.39 4.12
CA GLU A 355 13.77 13.51 3.22
C GLU A 355 13.18 14.86 3.67
N ASN A 356 12.70 14.93 4.92
CA ASN A 356 12.00 16.08 5.50
C ASN A 356 10.71 16.48 4.77
N LEU A 357 10.04 15.50 4.19
CA LEU A 357 8.72 15.65 3.60
C LEU A 357 7.65 15.27 4.63
N MET A 358 6.45 15.83 4.47
CA MET A 358 5.35 15.58 5.39
C MET A 358 4.83 14.14 5.20
N PRO A 359 4.66 13.34 6.26
CA PRO A 359 3.90 12.10 6.19
C PRO A 359 2.48 12.36 5.72
N VAL A 360 1.89 11.46 4.92
CA VAL A 360 0.55 11.67 4.35
C VAL A 360 -0.35 10.46 4.49
N LEU A 361 -1.66 10.70 4.54
CA LEU A 361 -2.68 9.65 4.52
C LEU A 361 -3.07 9.35 3.07
N LEU A 362 -2.81 8.12 2.63
CA LEU A 362 -3.10 7.72 1.25
C LEU A 362 -4.60 7.47 1.03
N MET A 363 -5.07 7.78 -0.18
CA MET A 363 -6.43 7.44 -0.58
C MET A 363 -6.59 5.92 -0.74
N ASP A 364 -5.66 5.32 -1.48
CA ASP A 364 -5.54 3.90 -1.76
C ASP A 364 -4.04 3.59 -1.93
N SER A 365 -3.55 2.49 -1.35
CA SER A 365 -2.14 2.11 -1.42
C SER A 365 -1.81 1.30 -2.69
N ASN A 366 -2.84 0.78 -3.38
CA ASN A 366 -2.72 0.06 -4.64
C ASN A 366 -2.53 0.99 -5.85
N MET A 367 -2.53 2.31 -5.64
CA MET A 367 -2.29 3.28 -6.72
C MET A 367 -0.84 3.34 -7.20
N ILE A 368 0.11 2.90 -6.38
CA ILE A 368 1.55 2.98 -6.70
C ILE A 368 1.93 2.24 -7.98
N PRO A 369 1.56 0.96 -8.19
CA PRO A 369 1.87 0.30 -9.45
C PRO A 369 1.10 0.88 -10.64
N GLY A 370 -0.10 1.43 -10.41
CA GLY A 370 -1.05 1.76 -11.47
C GLY A 370 -1.07 3.19 -12.00
N LEU A 371 -0.70 4.18 -11.18
CA LEU A 371 -0.59 5.57 -11.59
C LEU A 371 0.79 5.88 -12.16
N SER A 372 0.91 6.89 -13.02
CA SER A 372 2.22 7.42 -13.41
C SER A 372 2.88 8.14 -12.24
N VAL A 373 4.21 8.27 -12.25
CA VAL A 373 4.94 9.00 -11.19
C VAL A 373 4.42 10.42 -11.02
N GLN A 374 4.07 11.12 -12.11
CA GLN A 374 3.50 12.47 -12.01
C GLN A 374 2.12 12.48 -11.34
N GLN A 375 1.28 11.48 -11.60
CA GLN A 375 -0.01 11.33 -10.91
C GLN A 375 0.19 11.01 -9.42
N LEU A 376 1.18 10.17 -9.06
CA LEU A 376 1.54 9.87 -7.67
C LEU A 376 2.05 11.11 -6.92
N VAL A 377 2.88 11.93 -7.56
CA VAL A 377 3.31 13.23 -7.01
C VAL A 377 2.10 14.14 -6.78
N GLY A 378 1.17 14.19 -7.74
CA GLY A 378 -0.09 14.94 -7.60
C GLY A 378 -0.92 14.48 -6.40
N GLU A 379 -1.07 13.17 -6.22
CA GLU A 379 -1.78 12.59 -5.07
C GLU A 379 -1.09 12.90 -3.74
N TYR A 380 0.24 12.86 -3.68
CA TYR A 380 0.98 13.31 -2.50
C TYR A 380 0.68 14.78 -2.20
N LEU A 381 0.77 15.69 -3.17
CA LEU A 381 0.57 17.12 -2.94
C LEU A 381 -0.86 17.44 -2.48
N ARG A 382 -1.85 16.68 -2.96
CA ARG A 382 -3.23 16.73 -2.45
C ARG A 382 -3.27 16.27 -0.99
N ALA A 383 -2.67 15.12 -0.68
CA ALA A 383 -2.68 14.54 0.67
C ALA A 383 -1.86 15.36 1.67
N GLU A 384 -0.81 16.05 1.22
CA GLU A 384 0.01 16.96 2.04
C GLU A 384 -0.80 18.14 2.53
N LYS A 385 -1.59 18.80 1.66
CA LYS A 385 -2.50 19.90 2.06
C LYS A 385 -3.52 19.45 3.11
N GLU A 386 -3.99 18.21 2.99
CA GLU A 386 -4.91 17.64 3.96
C GLU A 386 -4.22 17.36 5.30
N MET A 387 -2.98 16.85 5.27
CA MET A 387 -2.17 16.70 6.48
C MET A 387 -1.89 18.06 7.13
N GLU A 388 -1.62 19.11 6.36
CA GLU A 388 -1.47 20.47 6.88
C GLU A 388 -2.71 20.92 7.65
N ALA A 389 -3.92 20.66 7.12
CA ALA A 389 -5.16 20.94 7.83
C ALA A 389 -5.30 20.13 9.13
N ILE A 390 -4.88 18.86 9.15
CA ILE A 390 -4.84 18.04 10.38
C ILE A 390 -3.83 18.63 11.40
N MET A 391 -2.69 19.14 10.93
CA MET A 391 -1.69 19.76 11.80
C MET A 391 -2.15 21.12 12.36
N GLU A 392 -2.98 21.85 11.63
CA GLU A 392 -3.55 23.12 12.10
C GLU A 392 -4.69 22.89 13.10
N ASP A 393 -5.53 21.89 12.85
CA ASP A 393 -6.64 21.50 13.70
C ASP A 393 -6.74 19.97 13.77
N PRO A 394 -6.18 19.32 14.81
CA PRO A 394 -6.26 17.88 14.98
C PRO A 394 -7.70 17.34 15.04
N SER A 395 -8.69 18.16 15.40
CA SER A 395 -10.10 17.74 15.41
C SER A 395 -10.68 17.58 14.00
N TYR A 396 -10.02 18.14 12.99
CA TYR A 396 -10.40 17.99 11.58
C TYR A 396 -10.49 16.51 11.19
N ILE A 397 -9.53 15.68 11.63
CA ILE A 397 -9.41 14.27 11.22
C ILE A 397 -10.59 13.39 11.66
N SER A 398 -11.25 13.74 12.77
CA SER A 398 -12.44 13.06 13.28
C SER A 398 -13.75 13.72 12.82
N SER A 399 -13.66 14.87 12.15
CA SER A 399 -14.82 15.60 11.64
C SER A 399 -15.41 14.98 10.37
N SER A 400 -16.67 15.31 10.07
CA SER A 400 -17.31 14.96 8.79
C SER A 400 -16.73 15.72 7.58
N LYS A 401 -15.92 16.76 7.81
CA LYS A 401 -15.25 17.51 6.74
C LYS A 401 -14.06 16.74 6.17
N PHE A 402 -13.45 15.84 6.96
CA PHE A 402 -12.31 15.07 6.52
C PHE A 402 -12.72 14.01 5.50
N VAL A 403 -13.71 13.16 5.79
CA VAL A 403 -14.24 12.20 4.80
C VAL A 403 -15.71 11.93 5.06
N ILE A 404 -16.48 11.72 4.00
CA ILE A 404 -17.89 11.33 4.11
C ILE A 404 -17.93 9.83 4.47
N ALA A 405 -18.70 9.50 5.50
CA ALA A 405 -18.58 8.26 6.29
C ALA A 405 -17.21 8.13 7.00
N ASN A 406 -16.86 9.13 7.81
CA ASN A 406 -15.70 9.06 8.70
C ASN A 406 -15.95 8.13 9.90
N VAL A 407 -14.87 7.52 10.39
CA VAL A 407 -14.88 6.69 11.60
C VAL A 407 -14.12 7.44 12.70
N ASP A 408 -14.84 7.90 13.73
CA ASP A 408 -14.22 8.49 14.92
C ASP A 408 -13.66 7.37 15.82
N THR A 409 -12.36 7.42 16.13
CA THR A 409 -11.67 6.37 16.89
C THR A 409 -12.27 6.20 18.28
N THR A 410 -12.61 7.30 18.96
CA THR A 410 -13.16 7.27 20.31
C THR A 410 -14.52 6.58 20.33
N THR A 411 -15.40 6.93 19.39
CA THR A 411 -16.72 6.34 19.23
C THR A 411 -16.62 4.87 18.83
N LEU A 412 -15.69 4.55 17.91
CA LEU A 412 -15.43 3.18 17.51
C LEU A 412 -15.05 2.34 18.72
N LEU A 413 -14.02 2.71 19.48
CA LEU A 413 -13.53 1.94 20.62
C LEU A 413 -14.59 1.73 21.71
N LYS A 414 -15.39 2.75 22.02
CA LYS A 414 -16.48 2.64 23.01
C LYS A 414 -17.50 1.56 22.66
N SER A 415 -17.68 1.27 21.38
CA SER A 415 -18.63 0.27 20.90
C SER A 415 -18.02 -1.13 20.76
N LYS A 416 -16.74 -1.34 21.11
CA LYS A 416 -16.04 -2.62 20.91
C LYS A 416 -15.86 -3.41 22.19
N SER A 417 -15.54 -4.68 22.04
CA SER A 417 -15.26 -5.58 23.15
C SER A 417 -14.03 -5.12 23.95
N SER A 418 -13.91 -5.59 25.20
CA SER A 418 -12.73 -5.30 26.03
C SER A 418 -11.44 -5.83 25.40
N GLU A 419 -11.50 -6.92 24.63
CA GLU A 419 -10.36 -7.50 23.92
C GLU A 419 -9.86 -6.56 22.81
N GLU A 420 -10.76 -6.06 21.95
CA GLU A 420 -10.43 -5.13 20.87
C GLU A 420 -9.90 -3.80 21.41
N GLN A 421 -10.51 -3.27 22.49
CA GLN A 421 -10.03 -2.05 23.15
C GLN A 421 -8.61 -2.25 23.72
N THR A 422 -8.35 -3.38 24.37
CA THR A 422 -7.04 -3.71 24.94
C THR A 422 -5.98 -3.85 23.84
N MET A 423 -6.31 -4.52 22.75
CA MET A 423 -5.43 -4.67 21.59
C MET A 423 -5.02 -3.32 21.02
N PHE A 424 -5.99 -2.44 20.80
CA PHE A 424 -5.74 -1.09 20.30
C PHE A 424 -4.87 -0.27 21.27
N GLN A 425 -5.19 -0.32 22.57
CA GLN A 425 -4.43 0.40 23.58
C GLN A 425 -2.98 -0.09 23.68
N ASN A 426 -2.75 -1.40 23.52
CA ASN A 426 -1.40 -1.95 23.47
C ASN A 426 -0.60 -1.39 22.27
N CYS A 427 -1.23 -1.27 21.10
CA CYS A 427 -0.60 -0.66 19.92
C CYS A 427 -0.29 0.82 20.16
N LEU A 428 -1.26 1.57 20.68
CA LEU A 428 -1.10 2.99 20.99
C LEU A 428 0.01 3.24 22.03
N ASN A 429 0.07 2.42 23.07
CA ASN A 429 1.12 2.52 24.11
C ASN A 429 2.51 2.22 23.54
N LEU A 430 2.62 1.22 22.66
CA LEU A 430 3.87 0.92 21.97
C LEU A 430 4.34 2.13 21.16
N LEU A 431 3.45 2.71 20.35
CA LEU A 431 3.77 3.89 19.55
C LEU A 431 4.16 5.10 20.41
N LYS A 432 3.41 5.39 21.48
CA LYS A 432 3.72 6.47 22.41
C LYS A 432 5.10 6.30 23.03
N SER A 433 5.39 5.11 23.54
CA SER A 433 6.69 4.79 24.13
C SER A 433 7.83 4.96 23.12
N THR A 434 7.63 4.56 21.86
CA THR A 434 8.63 4.78 20.81
C THR A 434 8.83 6.27 20.55
N VAL A 435 7.76 7.04 20.38
CA VAL A 435 7.83 8.50 20.12
C VAL A 435 8.50 9.25 21.27
N GLU A 436 8.19 8.92 22.52
CA GLU A 436 8.82 9.48 23.72
C GLU A 436 10.32 9.17 23.81
N GLY A 437 10.74 8.03 23.25
CA GLY A 437 12.14 7.60 23.22
C GLY A 437 13.00 8.22 22.10
N LEU A 438 12.41 8.96 21.16
CA LEU A 438 13.16 9.53 20.02
C LEU A 438 13.97 10.78 20.45
N ASN A 439 15.26 10.79 20.13
CA ASN A 439 16.14 11.93 20.42
C ASN A 439 15.74 13.19 19.62
N MET A 440 15.20 13.00 18.41
CA MET A 440 14.71 14.06 17.54
C MET A 440 13.69 15.00 18.19
N VAL A 441 12.94 14.54 19.20
CA VAL A 441 11.94 15.35 19.90
C VAL A 441 12.58 16.21 21.00
N ALA A 442 13.67 15.73 21.62
CA ALA A 442 14.36 16.39 22.73
C ALA A 442 15.18 17.62 22.30
N ASP A 443 15.85 17.55 21.14
CA ASP A 443 16.76 18.63 20.66
C ASP A 443 16.05 19.94 20.28
N THR A 444 14.73 19.94 20.18
CA THR A 444 13.95 21.17 19.88
C THR A 444 13.52 21.94 21.13
N GLN A 445 13.74 21.40 22.34
CA GLN A 445 13.50 22.12 23.60
C GLN A 445 14.68 23.01 24.02
N SER A 446 15.82 22.93 23.34
CA SER A 446 17.06 23.64 23.70
C SER A 446 17.41 24.84 22.81
N ALA A 447 16.53 25.25 21.89
CA ALA A 447 16.74 26.47 21.13
C ALA A 447 16.61 27.70 22.06
N PRO A 448 17.65 28.53 22.24
CA PRO A 448 17.61 29.65 23.16
C PRO A 448 16.66 30.73 22.64
N GLU A 449 15.79 31.22 23.52
CA GLU A 449 15.03 32.46 23.33
C GLU A 449 16.00 33.56 22.85
N ALA A 450 15.88 33.92 21.57
CA ALA A 450 16.66 34.99 20.99
C ALA A 450 16.19 36.32 21.61
N ALA A 451 16.94 36.72 22.65
CA ALA A 451 17.13 38.05 23.20
C ALA A 451 16.27 39.17 22.59
N ASN A 452 15.24 39.56 23.35
CA ASN A 452 14.75 40.93 23.37
C ASN A 452 15.90 41.88 23.78
N LYS A 453 16.60 42.43 22.78
CA LYS A 453 17.39 43.66 22.92
C LYS A 453 16.87 44.67 21.91
N SER A 454 15.71 45.26 22.20
CA SER A 454 15.36 46.55 21.63
C SER A 454 16.12 47.64 22.39
N ALA A 455 16.84 48.43 21.60
CA ALA A 455 17.80 49.40 22.03
C ALA A 455 17.15 50.62 22.67
N SER A 456 17.57 50.97 23.90
CA SER A 456 17.58 52.37 24.32
C SER A 456 18.82 53.03 23.71
N ARG A 457 18.66 53.78 22.62
CA ARG A 457 19.61 54.82 22.23
C ARG A 457 18.93 56.18 22.35
N ARG A 458 19.52 56.99 23.22
CA ARG A 458 19.34 58.42 23.43
C ARG A 458 19.43 59.19 22.11
N SER A 459 18.57 60.19 21.90
CA SER A 459 18.92 61.63 21.89
C SER A 459 17.84 62.47 21.19
N ASN A 460 16.98 63.13 21.98
CA ASN A 460 16.72 64.59 21.99
C ASN A 460 15.52 64.89 22.89
#